data_AF-A0AAU9XUZ9-F1
#
_entry.id   AF-A0AAU9XUZ9-F1
#
_cell.length_a   1.000
_cell.length_b   1.000
_cell.length_c   1.000
_cell.angle_alpha   90.00
_cell.angle_beta   90.00
_cell.angle_gamma   90.00
#
_symmetry.space_group_name_H-M   'P 1'
#
loop_
_entity.id
_entity.type
_entity.pdbx_description
1 polymer ?
#
loop_
_entity_poly.entity_id
_entity_poly.type
_entity_poly.pdbx_seq_one_letter_code
_entity_poly.pdbx_strand_id
1 'polypeptide(L)'
;MDVNAQKTKIPSRGKLGDCLQKVSSLLSVAAILMTVSLFVRTETNSKMLDSKFMLKIQEMGNALESVRAACQVLRKDSDLFKSRKQDVKIVRRSLTTNRNDSVNQAEADTGFRKYMTSIVTESIGTYCLSPGKVCVAGPRGPRGIPGNRGKRGPRGSKGKTGGKGIMGSPGKSGKPGMKGDVGNPGMKGEKGDKGVPGHPGPKGEPGQSISAPKVDVSPASHTITENQTATFSCSADGNPKPRVTWSKMSGTGQVNMNGHDNTLQIKNATYNDSGSYVCMATSIMGKAQKTVKLTVEAPPRFIHTPARLTKVPANSVASVRCQAFGFPPPTMVWSREFVPLPQGRTNITKNGTLIITNFGPLDSGTYQCKASNKLGSANVLTTLHYDEQALQIASTILAGNLDYKSKLYQFLKPAVGSHPQWVLCYRASSHGWAASIFHRRCDGKRNTVSIIRVGQYVFGGYTDISWESSGGFTSTSKAFIFSLRNNEGLAPFKSLVTVSYYAIYRSSSYGPTFGGGYDIAIIDNANSNTNSYTLFGHSYSLPSGIKDRKTILAGTFKFTPDEVEVFYLG
;
A
#
# COMPACT_ATOMS: atom_id res chain seq x y z
N MET A 1 54.33 -18.86 -26.07
CA MET A 1 54.72 -20.15 -25.48
C MET A 1 54.01 -20.26 -24.13
N ASP A 2 52.76 -20.72 -24.00
CA ASP A 2 52.00 -21.85 -24.60
C ASP A 2 52.15 -23.16 -23.81
N VAL A 3 51.12 -24.02 -23.66
CA VAL A 3 49.64 -23.84 -23.67
C VAL A 3 48.97 -25.12 -23.12
N ASN A 4 47.72 -25.04 -22.61
CA ASN A 4 46.76 -26.16 -22.34
C ASN A 4 47.14 -27.26 -21.32
N ALA A 5 46.33 -27.64 -20.31
CA ALA A 5 45.01 -28.33 -20.28
C ALA A 5 45.13 -29.89 -20.33
N GLN A 6 44.26 -30.74 -19.74
CA GLN A 6 42.87 -30.55 -19.26
C GLN A 6 42.35 -31.68 -18.28
N LYS A 7 41.42 -31.33 -17.36
CA LYS A 7 40.22 -32.09 -16.83
C LYS A 7 40.24 -33.25 -15.76
N THR A 8 39.40 -33.03 -14.73
CA THR A 8 38.50 -33.98 -13.95
C THR A 8 39.11 -35.03 -12.98
N LYS A 9 38.42 -35.54 -11.92
CA LYS A 9 36.97 -35.60 -11.53
C LYS A 9 36.75 -35.64 -9.99
N ILE A 10 35.55 -35.31 -9.47
CA ILE A 10 35.17 -35.00 -8.05
C ILE A 10 33.64 -35.26 -7.85
N PRO A 11 32.95 -35.47 -6.67
CA PRO A 11 33.27 -35.90 -5.27
C PRO A 11 32.36 -37.08 -4.72
N SER A 12 32.43 -37.46 -3.41
CA SER A 12 31.26 -37.99 -2.64
C SER A 12 31.32 -37.88 -1.09
N ARG A 13 30.15 -38.01 -0.43
CA ARG A 13 29.83 -38.29 1.01
C ARG A 13 30.80 -37.82 2.12
N GLY A 14 30.37 -36.83 2.93
CA GLY A 14 31.11 -36.44 4.16
C GLY A 14 30.34 -35.84 5.35
N LYS A 15 29.08 -35.37 5.21
CA LYS A 15 28.28 -34.80 6.33
C LYS A 15 26.80 -35.22 6.33
N LEU A 16 26.57 -36.52 6.09
CA LEU A 16 25.29 -37.21 6.34
C LEU A 16 25.46 -38.39 7.30
N GLY A 17 26.67 -38.98 7.37
CA GLY A 17 27.07 -40.01 8.33
C GLY A 17 26.81 -39.58 9.77
N ASP A 18 27.43 -38.49 10.23
CA ASP A 18 27.31 -37.96 11.61
C ASP A 18 25.86 -37.80 12.11
N CYS A 19 24.91 -37.53 11.20
CA CYS A 19 23.50 -37.37 11.53
C CYS A 19 22.80 -38.75 11.61
N LEU A 20 22.99 -39.60 10.60
CA LEU A 20 22.47 -40.98 10.62
C LEU A 20 23.06 -41.82 11.75
N GLN A 21 24.31 -41.60 12.12
CA GLN A 21 25.01 -42.32 13.18
C GLN A 21 24.53 -41.87 14.58
N LYS A 22 24.14 -40.60 14.75
CA LYS A 22 23.45 -40.12 15.96
C LYS A 22 21.98 -40.56 16.06
N VAL A 23 21.28 -40.65 14.92
CA VAL A 23 19.93 -41.25 14.90
C VAL A 23 20.01 -42.75 15.17
N SER A 24 21.03 -43.45 14.64
CA SER A 24 21.28 -44.86 14.91
C SER A 24 21.55 -45.12 16.39
N SER A 25 22.39 -44.32 17.06
CA SER A 25 22.65 -44.50 18.50
C SER A 25 21.46 -44.14 19.38
N LEU A 26 20.62 -43.17 18.98
CA LEU A 26 19.33 -42.92 19.64
C LEU A 26 18.35 -44.10 19.48
N LEU A 27 18.32 -44.74 18.30
CA LEU A 27 17.54 -45.96 18.06
C LEU A 27 18.12 -47.16 18.83
N SER A 28 19.44 -47.29 18.96
CA SER A 28 20.08 -48.29 19.84
C SER A 28 19.68 -48.08 21.30
N VAL A 29 19.70 -46.85 21.81
CA VAL A 29 19.27 -46.53 23.18
C VAL A 29 17.78 -46.82 23.38
N ALA A 30 16.93 -46.48 22.40
CA ALA A 30 15.50 -46.84 22.43
C ALA A 30 15.27 -48.35 22.41
N ALA A 31 16.04 -49.11 21.62
CA ALA A 31 15.99 -50.57 21.60
C ALA A 31 16.43 -51.17 22.95
N ILE A 32 17.51 -50.66 23.54
CA ILE A 32 18.00 -51.07 24.88
C ILE A 32 16.92 -50.80 25.93
N LEU A 33 16.30 -49.61 25.94
CA LEU A 33 15.20 -49.26 26.84
C LEU A 33 13.96 -50.14 26.63
N MET A 34 13.65 -50.53 25.39
CA MET A 34 12.58 -51.48 25.09
C MET A 34 12.90 -52.90 25.61
N THR A 35 14.14 -53.39 25.44
CA THR A 35 14.55 -54.69 25.99
C THR A 35 14.58 -54.69 27.51
N VAL A 36 15.04 -53.61 28.16
CA VAL A 36 14.97 -53.44 29.62
C VAL A 36 13.51 -53.41 30.09
N SER A 37 12.63 -52.70 29.37
CA SER A 37 11.20 -52.64 29.67
C SER A 37 10.49 -53.99 29.51
N LEU A 38 10.96 -54.85 28.60
CA LEU A 38 10.49 -56.24 28.46
C LEU A 38 11.04 -57.14 29.57
N PHE A 39 12.31 -57.00 29.94
CA PHE A 39 12.97 -57.79 30.99
C PHE A 39 12.36 -57.52 32.38
N VAL A 40 12.10 -56.25 32.72
CA VAL A 40 11.35 -55.86 33.93
C VAL A 40 9.95 -56.48 33.93
N ARG A 41 9.33 -56.66 32.75
CA ARG A 41 8.01 -57.27 32.57
C ARG A 41 7.98 -58.78 32.75
N THR A 42 9.14 -59.45 32.69
CA THR A 42 9.26 -60.91 32.87
C THR A 42 9.70 -61.33 34.28
N GLU A 43 10.45 -60.50 35.01
CA GLU A 43 10.91 -60.85 36.36
C GLU A 43 10.02 -60.32 37.50
N THR A 44 9.23 -59.26 37.27
CA THR A 44 8.39 -58.67 38.34
C THR A 44 6.99 -59.25 38.39
N ASN A 45 6.71 -60.00 39.47
CA ASN A 45 5.39 -60.55 39.74
C ASN A 45 4.34 -59.43 39.94
N SER A 46 3.08 -59.66 39.57
CA SER A 46 2.11 -58.59 39.31
C SER A 46 1.82 -57.70 40.52
N LYS A 47 1.93 -56.36 40.36
CA LYS A 47 1.00 -55.30 40.83
C LYS A 47 1.57 -53.86 40.88
N MET A 48 2.85 -53.62 40.60
CA MET A 48 3.45 -52.26 40.67
C MET A 48 4.04 -51.75 39.34
N LEU A 49 3.17 -51.28 38.45
CA LEU A 49 3.51 -50.20 37.50
C LEU A 49 2.42 -49.12 37.60
N ASP A 50 2.80 -47.91 38.01
CA ASP A 50 1.89 -46.77 38.11
C ASP A 50 1.32 -46.40 36.73
N SER A 51 0.02 -46.12 36.69
CA SER A 51 -0.70 -45.54 35.55
C SER A 51 0.05 -44.39 34.86
N LYS A 52 0.74 -43.52 35.63
CA LYS A 52 1.57 -42.42 35.09
C LYS A 52 2.76 -42.89 34.27
N PHE A 53 3.31 -44.06 34.55
CA PHE A 53 4.42 -44.65 33.79
C PHE A 53 3.92 -45.20 32.45
N MET A 54 2.79 -45.91 32.46
CA MET A 54 2.11 -46.36 31.24
C MET A 54 1.66 -45.16 30.38
N LEU A 55 1.16 -44.07 30.98
CA LEU A 55 0.84 -42.83 30.26
C LEU A 55 2.06 -42.26 29.54
N LYS A 56 3.22 -42.17 30.22
CA LYS A 56 4.46 -41.65 29.62
C LYS A 56 4.98 -42.52 28.48
N ILE A 57 4.82 -43.86 28.55
CA ILE A 57 5.13 -44.76 27.43
C ILE A 57 4.19 -44.48 26.24
N GLN A 58 2.89 -44.27 26.50
CA GLN A 58 1.92 -43.89 25.46
C GLN A 58 2.27 -42.54 24.81
N GLU A 59 2.64 -41.54 25.62
CA GLU A 59 3.07 -40.20 25.16
C GLU A 59 4.35 -40.28 24.30
N MET A 60 5.35 -41.06 24.73
CA MET A 60 6.58 -41.26 23.97
C MET A 60 6.34 -42.02 22.65
N GLY A 61 5.43 -43.00 22.64
CA GLY A 61 5.00 -43.68 21.41
C GLY A 61 4.32 -42.75 20.42
N ASN A 62 3.38 -41.92 20.90
CA ASN A 62 2.69 -40.91 20.11
C ASN A 62 3.65 -39.85 19.56
N ALA A 63 4.64 -39.42 20.36
CA ALA A 63 5.68 -38.51 19.92
C ALA A 63 6.56 -39.14 18.82
N LEU A 64 6.87 -40.44 18.92
CA LEU A 64 7.68 -41.15 17.93
C LEU A 64 6.96 -41.30 16.58
N GLU A 65 5.66 -41.62 16.57
CA GLU A 65 4.84 -41.62 15.35
C GLU A 65 4.68 -40.22 14.76
N SER A 66 4.52 -39.18 15.59
CA SER A 66 4.47 -37.78 15.12
C SER A 66 5.77 -37.36 14.43
N VAL A 67 6.93 -37.72 14.99
CA VAL A 67 8.25 -37.54 14.36
C VAL A 67 8.38 -38.37 13.08
N ARG A 68 7.86 -39.60 13.04
CA ARG A 68 7.85 -40.46 11.85
C ARG A 68 7.04 -39.85 10.71
N ALA A 69 5.86 -39.32 11.00
CA ALA A 69 5.02 -38.61 10.05
C ALA A 69 5.70 -37.32 9.53
N ALA A 70 6.27 -36.51 10.43
CA ALA A 70 7.03 -35.32 10.04
C ALA A 70 8.23 -35.67 9.12
N CYS A 71 8.95 -36.75 9.42
CA CYS A 71 10.03 -37.26 8.56
C CYS A 71 9.54 -37.81 7.20
N GLN A 72 8.30 -38.30 7.09
CA GLN A 72 7.71 -38.67 5.80
C GLN A 72 7.31 -37.44 4.97
N VAL A 73 6.78 -36.38 5.60
CA VAL A 73 6.49 -35.10 4.92
C VAL A 73 7.77 -34.45 4.40
N LEU A 74 8.81 -34.35 5.24
CA LEU A 74 10.14 -33.83 4.88
C LEU A 74 10.82 -34.64 3.75
N ARG A 75 10.36 -35.87 3.47
CA ARG A 75 10.86 -36.70 2.36
C ARG A 75 10.25 -36.32 1.00
N LYS A 76 9.11 -35.62 0.98
CA LYS A 76 8.50 -35.07 -0.24
C LYS A 76 9.06 -33.70 -0.64
N ASP A 77 9.41 -32.83 0.31
CA ASP A 77 10.01 -31.50 0.04
C ASP A 77 11.53 -31.53 -0.29
N SER A 78 12.03 -32.65 -0.82
CA SER A 78 13.45 -32.86 -1.09
C SER A 78 14.05 -31.83 -2.06
N ASP A 79 13.24 -31.29 -2.99
CA ASP A 79 13.69 -30.33 -4.00
C ASP A 79 13.60 -28.87 -3.54
N LEU A 80 12.61 -28.51 -2.71
CA LEU A 80 12.54 -27.17 -2.12
C LEU A 80 13.72 -26.93 -1.17
N PHE A 81 14.15 -27.97 -0.45
CA PHE A 81 15.33 -27.93 0.42
C PHE A 81 16.66 -27.93 -0.32
N LYS A 82 16.75 -28.37 -1.59
CA LYS A 82 17.98 -28.25 -2.39
C LYS A 82 18.30 -26.77 -2.67
N SER A 83 17.29 -25.98 -3.03
CA SER A 83 17.46 -24.53 -3.31
C SER A 83 18.05 -23.79 -2.11
N ARG A 84 17.37 -23.85 -0.95
CA ARG A 84 17.77 -23.10 0.25
C ARG A 84 19.10 -23.57 0.88
N LYS A 85 19.59 -24.76 0.52
CA LYS A 85 20.90 -25.26 0.96
C LYS A 85 22.07 -24.50 0.33
N GLN A 86 21.84 -23.80 -0.79
CA GLN A 86 22.81 -22.91 -1.40
C GLN A 86 22.98 -21.64 -0.56
N ASP A 87 21.86 -21.02 -0.17
CA ASP A 87 21.82 -19.75 0.57
C ASP A 87 22.48 -19.84 1.96
N VAL A 88 22.14 -20.90 2.73
CA VAL A 88 22.74 -21.13 4.06
C VAL A 88 24.26 -21.34 3.98
N LYS A 89 24.77 -21.83 2.84
CA LYS A 89 26.20 -22.03 2.57
C LYS A 89 26.92 -20.72 2.24
N ILE A 90 26.20 -19.70 1.78
CA ILE A 90 26.69 -18.34 1.57
C ILE A 90 26.76 -17.61 2.93
N VAL A 91 25.66 -17.58 3.68
CA VAL A 91 25.59 -16.88 4.99
C VAL A 91 26.67 -17.37 5.97
N ARG A 92 26.92 -18.69 6.05
CA ARG A 92 27.96 -19.24 6.95
C ARG A 92 29.40 -18.91 6.52
N ARG A 93 29.65 -18.51 5.27
CA ARG A 93 30.96 -18.00 4.82
C ARG A 93 31.17 -16.54 5.23
N SER A 94 30.13 -15.71 5.21
CA SER A 94 30.20 -14.29 5.60
C SER A 94 30.41 -14.04 7.10
N LEU A 95 30.34 -15.08 7.94
CA LEU A 95 30.45 -14.98 9.41
C LEU A 95 31.71 -15.66 9.99
N THR A 96 32.69 -16.04 9.14
CA THR A 96 33.93 -16.71 9.61
C THR A 96 35.20 -16.13 8.97
N THR A 97 35.45 -14.85 9.19
CA THR A 97 36.71 -14.16 8.83
C THR A 97 37.48 -13.67 10.05
N ASN A 98 37.76 -14.58 10.99
CA ASN A 98 39.07 -14.72 11.67
C ASN A 98 39.00 -15.86 12.70
N ARG A 99 40.14 -16.53 12.93
CA ARG A 99 40.31 -17.44 14.08
C ARG A 99 40.80 -16.59 15.28
N ASN A 100 40.06 -16.61 16.40
CA ASN A 100 40.58 -16.94 17.73
C ASN A 100 39.56 -16.78 18.87
N ASP A 101 38.51 -15.96 18.73
CA ASP A 101 37.59 -15.68 19.84
C ASP A 101 36.49 -16.74 20.04
N SER A 102 36.70 -17.63 21.01
CA SER A 102 35.73 -18.66 21.41
C SER A 102 34.43 -18.11 22.01
N VAL A 103 34.45 -16.87 22.53
CA VAL A 103 33.29 -16.19 23.15
C VAL A 103 32.18 -15.91 22.13
N ASN A 104 32.53 -15.35 20.97
CA ASN A 104 31.57 -14.93 19.94
C ASN A 104 30.82 -16.11 19.30
N GLN A 105 31.40 -17.31 19.34
CA GLN A 105 30.77 -18.52 18.79
C GLN A 105 29.49 -18.91 19.57
N ALA A 106 29.48 -18.70 20.88
CA ALA A 106 28.36 -19.05 21.76
C ALA A 106 27.18 -18.08 21.61
N GLU A 107 27.43 -16.79 21.44
CA GLU A 107 26.38 -15.80 21.15
C GLU A 107 25.77 -16.01 19.76
N ALA A 108 26.60 -16.31 18.75
CA ALA A 108 26.13 -16.62 17.40
C ALA A 108 25.22 -17.87 17.38
N ASP A 109 25.61 -18.96 18.04
CA ASP A 109 24.77 -20.16 18.15
C ASP A 109 23.52 -19.92 19.03
N THR A 110 23.58 -19.01 20.01
CA THR A 110 22.41 -18.62 20.83
C THR A 110 21.41 -17.76 20.04
N GLY A 111 21.89 -16.81 19.23
CA GLY A 111 21.08 -16.03 18.30
C GLY A 111 20.44 -16.92 17.23
N PHE A 112 21.22 -17.83 16.64
CA PHE A 112 20.73 -18.82 15.68
C PHE A 112 19.68 -19.76 16.30
N ARG A 113 19.88 -20.21 17.55
CA ARG A 113 18.86 -20.96 18.30
C ARG A 113 17.59 -20.14 18.53
N LYS A 114 17.68 -18.89 18.99
CA LYS A 114 16.48 -18.02 19.17
C LYS A 114 15.70 -17.85 17.86
N TYR A 115 16.39 -17.63 16.74
CA TYR A 115 15.78 -17.48 15.41
C TYR A 115 15.14 -18.78 14.89
N MET A 116 15.80 -19.92 15.06
CA MET A 116 15.21 -21.23 14.74
C MET A 116 13.99 -21.53 15.62
N THR A 117 14.06 -21.23 16.92
CA THR A 117 12.92 -21.40 17.84
C THR A 117 11.75 -20.49 17.50
N SER A 118 11.96 -19.24 17.07
CA SER A 118 10.85 -18.35 16.68
C SER A 118 10.14 -18.89 15.44
N ILE A 119 10.88 -19.30 14.40
CA ILE A 119 10.31 -19.92 13.19
C ILE A 119 9.52 -21.20 13.53
N VAL A 120 10.05 -22.07 14.39
CA VAL A 120 9.36 -23.30 14.81
C VAL A 120 8.10 -22.99 15.62
N THR A 121 8.16 -22.02 16.54
CA THR A 121 7.00 -21.63 17.39
C THR A 121 5.88 -20.99 16.55
N GLU A 122 6.23 -20.10 15.61
CA GLU A 122 5.30 -19.46 14.67
C GLU A 122 4.65 -20.49 13.72
N SER A 123 5.41 -21.52 13.31
CA SER A 123 4.89 -22.64 12.53
C SER A 123 3.94 -23.54 13.33
N ILE A 124 4.28 -23.90 14.58
CA ILE A 124 3.41 -24.74 15.44
C ILE A 124 2.06 -24.06 15.66
N GLY A 125 2.04 -22.73 15.86
CA GLY A 125 0.81 -21.95 15.99
C GLY A 125 -0.11 -21.98 14.76
N THR A 126 0.43 -22.28 13.56
CA THR A 126 -0.38 -22.44 12.33
C THR A 126 -0.76 -23.89 12.02
N TYR A 127 0.00 -24.89 12.49
CA TYR A 127 -0.36 -26.31 12.32
C TYR A 127 -1.39 -26.82 13.35
N CYS A 128 -1.45 -26.26 14.56
CA CYS A 128 -2.30 -26.77 15.65
C CYS A 128 -3.77 -26.30 15.64
N LEU A 129 -4.30 -25.81 14.50
CA LEU A 129 -5.68 -25.33 14.38
C LEU A 129 -6.46 -25.97 13.22
N SER A 130 -6.90 -27.23 13.41
CA SER A 130 -8.15 -27.77 12.86
C SER A 130 -8.47 -29.17 13.42
N PRO A 131 -9.54 -29.34 14.21
CA PRO A 131 -10.24 -30.62 14.30
C PRO A 131 -10.77 -30.97 12.90
N GLY A 132 -10.43 -32.16 12.39
CA GLY A 132 -10.53 -32.45 10.97
C GLY A 132 -11.95 -32.43 10.39
N LYS A 133 -12.08 -31.95 9.15
CA LYS A 133 -13.21 -32.29 8.26
C LYS A 133 -12.69 -32.84 6.94
N VAL A 134 -13.06 -34.08 6.65
CA VAL A 134 -12.88 -34.70 5.33
C VAL A 134 -13.85 -34.04 4.35
N CYS A 135 -13.36 -33.64 3.18
CA CYS A 135 -14.20 -33.11 2.12
C CYS A 135 -15.01 -34.26 1.47
N VAL A 136 -16.33 -34.24 1.66
CA VAL A 136 -17.26 -35.08 0.88
C VAL A 136 -17.76 -34.25 -0.31
N ALA A 137 -17.84 -34.85 -1.50
CA ALA A 137 -18.33 -34.15 -2.70
C ALA A 137 -19.80 -33.75 -2.53
N GLY A 138 -20.12 -32.50 -2.90
CA GLY A 138 -21.50 -32.00 -2.86
C GLY A 138 -22.41 -32.70 -3.89
N PRO A 139 -23.72 -32.85 -3.60
CA PRO A 139 -24.66 -33.48 -4.53
C PRO A 139 -24.80 -32.69 -5.84
N ARG A 140 -25.07 -33.40 -6.93
CA ARG A 140 -25.24 -32.81 -8.27
C ARG A 140 -26.38 -31.79 -8.27
N GLY A 141 -26.10 -30.57 -8.75
CA GLY A 141 -27.07 -29.47 -8.75
C GLY A 141 -28.37 -29.79 -9.51
N PRO A 142 -29.52 -29.23 -9.08
CA PRO A 142 -30.82 -29.52 -9.67
C PRO A 142 -30.92 -29.02 -11.12
N ARG A 143 -31.73 -29.71 -11.93
CA ARG A 143 -32.01 -29.35 -13.33
C ARG A 143 -32.76 -28.01 -13.38
N GLY A 144 -32.35 -27.12 -14.29
CA GLY A 144 -32.95 -25.80 -14.46
C GLY A 144 -34.46 -25.84 -14.76
N ILE A 145 -35.19 -24.88 -14.20
CA ILE A 145 -36.66 -24.77 -14.30
C ILE A 145 -37.05 -24.39 -15.74
N PRO A 146 -38.08 -25.02 -16.36
CA PRO A 146 -38.60 -24.61 -17.66
C PRO A 146 -39.11 -23.15 -17.67
N GLY A 147 -38.93 -22.47 -18.80
CA GLY A 147 -39.34 -21.06 -18.96
C GLY A 147 -40.86 -20.85 -18.87
N ASN A 148 -41.26 -19.74 -18.24
CA ASN A 148 -42.68 -19.39 -18.07
C ASN A 148 -43.40 -19.14 -19.40
N ARG A 149 -44.63 -19.66 -19.52
CA ARG A 149 -45.50 -19.44 -20.69
C ARG A 149 -45.94 -17.96 -20.76
N GLY A 150 -45.93 -17.39 -21.97
CA GLY A 150 -46.25 -15.98 -22.19
C GLY A 150 -47.64 -15.56 -21.71
N LYS A 151 -47.77 -14.30 -21.26
CA LYS A 151 -49.04 -13.74 -20.73
C LYS A 151 -50.12 -13.68 -21.81
N ARG A 152 -51.33 -14.15 -21.49
CA ARG A 152 -52.53 -13.95 -22.33
C ARG A 152 -52.89 -12.45 -22.37
N GLY A 153 -53.21 -11.94 -23.56
CA GLY A 153 -53.58 -10.53 -23.76
C GLY A 153 -54.87 -10.11 -23.04
N PRO A 154 -55.08 -8.80 -22.81
CA PRO A 154 -56.23 -8.29 -22.08
C PRO A 154 -57.54 -8.51 -22.85
N ARG A 155 -58.63 -8.75 -22.11
CA ARG A 155 -59.99 -8.84 -22.66
C ARG A 155 -60.55 -7.42 -22.85
N GLY A 156 -61.12 -7.14 -24.02
CA GLY A 156 -61.70 -5.84 -24.33
C GLY A 156 -62.82 -5.41 -23.37
N SER A 157 -62.95 -4.10 -23.16
CA SER A 157 -63.96 -3.49 -22.30
C SER A 157 -65.38 -3.64 -22.86
N LYS A 158 -66.36 -3.88 -21.99
CA LYS A 158 -67.79 -3.73 -22.36
C LYS A 158 -68.11 -2.24 -22.53
N GLY A 159 -68.94 -1.92 -23.53
CA GLY A 159 -69.44 -0.57 -23.76
C GLY A 159 -70.32 -0.04 -22.61
N LYS A 160 -70.45 1.28 -22.51
CA LYS A 160 -71.31 1.93 -21.51
C LYS A 160 -72.78 1.78 -21.88
N THR A 161 -73.61 1.34 -20.94
CA THR A 161 -75.08 1.40 -21.07
C THR A 161 -75.54 2.87 -21.02
N GLY A 162 -76.50 3.25 -21.87
CA GLY A 162 -77.06 4.60 -21.89
C GLY A 162 -77.83 4.97 -20.61
N GLY A 163 -77.89 6.28 -20.30
CA GLY A 163 -78.66 6.79 -19.17
C GLY A 163 -80.17 6.69 -19.39
N LYS A 164 -80.94 6.45 -18.32
CA LYS A 164 -82.40 6.54 -18.35
C LYS A 164 -82.82 8.01 -18.51
N GLY A 165 -83.85 8.25 -19.33
CA GLY A 165 -84.41 9.58 -19.53
C GLY A 165 -85.13 10.13 -18.31
N ILE A 166 -85.19 11.46 -18.23
CA ILE A 166 -85.98 12.21 -17.25
C ILE A 166 -87.48 12.05 -17.52
N MET A 167 -88.25 11.78 -16.46
CA MET A 167 -89.71 11.62 -16.54
C MET A 167 -90.41 12.98 -16.38
N GLY A 168 -91.38 13.26 -17.25
CA GLY A 168 -92.12 14.54 -17.28
C GLY A 168 -93.09 14.72 -16.10
N SER A 169 -93.52 15.95 -15.88
CA SER A 169 -94.48 16.33 -14.84
C SER A 169 -95.91 15.83 -15.15
N PRO A 170 -96.72 15.46 -14.14
CA PRO A 170 -98.09 14.96 -14.36
C PRO A 170 -99.04 15.99 -14.97
N GLY A 171 -99.85 15.56 -15.95
CA GLY A 171 -100.93 16.35 -16.54
C GLY A 171 -102.21 16.38 -15.68
N LYS A 172 -103.10 17.35 -15.96
CA LYS A 172 -104.38 17.53 -15.25
C LYS A 172 -105.45 16.56 -15.75
N SER A 173 -106.24 15.99 -14.83
CA SER A 173 -107.30 15.01 -15.12
C SER A 173 -108.52 15.63 -15.83
N GLY A 174 -109.07 14.89 -16.81
CA GLY A 174 -110.34 15.20 -17.47
C GLY A 174 -111.58 14.67 -16.74
N LYS A 175 -112.77 15.04 -17.22
CA LYS A 175 -114.08 14.67 -16.62
C LYS A 175 -114.49 13.22 -16.97
N PRO A 176 -115.11 12.45 -16.05
CA PRO A 176 -115.71 11.14 -16.35
C PRO A 176 -117.01 11.23 -17.16
N GLY A 177 -117.41 10.13 -17.81
CA GLY A 177 -118.66 10.01 -18.58
C GLY A 177 -119.42 8.69 -18.36
N MET A 178 -120.72 8.81 -18.08
CA MET A 178 -121.84 7.86 -18.24
C MET A 178 -121.65 6.34 -17.97
N LYS A 179 -122.00 5.96 -16.73
CA LYS A 179 -122.93 4.88 -16.30
C LYS A 179 -123.05 3.58 -17.12
N GLY A 180 -122.79 2.46 -16.43
CA GLY A 180 -123.47 1.16 -16.57
C GLY A 180 -124.15 0.79 -15.23
N ASP A 181 -125.01 -0.24 -15.20
CA ASP A 181 -126.05 -0.39 -14.17
C ASP A 181 -125.75 -1.22 -12.91
N VAL A 182 -126.68 -1.12 -11.95
CA VAL A 182 -126.56 -1.40 -10.50
C VAL A 182 -126.27 -2.86 -10.12
N GLY A 183 -125.37 -3.03 -9.15
CA GLY A 183 -125.31 -4.17 -8.24
C GLY A 183 -125.59 -3.73 -6.79
N ASN A 184 -126.17 -4.61 -5.96
CA ASN A 184 -126.69 -4.23 -4.64
C ASN A 184 -125.60 -3.81 -3.63
N PRO A 185 -125.87 -2.87 -2.69
CA PRO A 185 -124.84 -2.35 -1.79
C PRO A 185 -124.34 -3.37 -0.75
N GLY A 186 -123.04 -3.66 -0.77
CA GLY A 186 -122.35 -4.24 0.37
C GLY A 186 -122.16 -3.21 1.51
N MET A 187 -122.11 -3.69 2.75
CA MET A 187 -122.00 -2.81 3.92
C MET A 187 -120.72 -1.95 3.88
N LYS A 188 -120.86 -0.68 4.26
CA LYS A 188 -119.77 0.31 4.30
C LYS A 188 -118.74 -0.06 5.36
N GLY A 189 -117.64 -0.67 4.96
CA GLY A 189 -116.47 -0.88 5.82
C GLY A 189 -115.92 0.44 6.36
N GLU A 190 -115.42 0.43 7.59
CA GLU A 190 -114.89 1.61 8.25
C GLU A 190 -113.61 2.12 7.58
N LYS A 191 -113.41 3.43 7.64
CA LYS A 191 -112.23 4.09 7.08
C LYS A 191 -111.06 3.88 8.04
N GLY A 192 -110.30 2.80 7.82
CA GLY A 192 -109.13 2.45 8.62
C GLY A 192 -108.19 3.63 8.85
N ASP A 193 -107.68 3.74 10.08
CA ASP A 193 -106.92 4.89 10.55
C ASP A 193 -105.66 5.17 9.75
N LYS A 194 -105.27 6.44 9.75
CA LYS A 194 -104.07 6.91 9.06
C LYS A 194 -102.84 6.34 9.77
N GLY A 195 -102.22 5.33 9.17
CA GLY A 195 -101.10 4.58 9.74
C GLY A 195 -100.05 5.48 10.40
N VAL A 196 -99.68 5.10 11.64
CA VAL A 196 -98.74 5.85 12.49
C VAL A 196 -97.43 6.09 11.74
N PRO A 197 -96.81 7.30 11.82
CA PRO A 197 -95.52 7.55 11.21
C PRO A 197 -94.49 6.48 11.62
N GLY A 198 -93.87 5.84 10.63
CA GLY A 198 -92.90 4.78 10.86
C GLY A 198 -91.77 5.24 11.79
N HIS A 199 -91.41 4.40 12.74
CA HIS A 199 -90.39 4.73 13.75
C HIS A 199 -89.09 5.20 13.08
N PRO A 200 -88.41 6.22 13.62
CA PRO A 200 -87.11 6.65 13.09
C PRO A 200 -86.17 5.47 12.94
N GLY A 201 -85.60 5.30 11.73
CA GLY A 201 -84.70 4.19 11.44
C GLY A 201 -83.53 4.16 12.44
N PRO A 202 -83.01 2.97 12.77
CA PRO A 202 -81.95 2.83 13.77
C PRO A 202 -80.77 3.73 13.41
N LYS A 203 -80.32 4.53 14.38
CA LYS A 203 -79.17 5.43 14.22
C LYS A 203 -77.99 4.61 13.71
N GLY A 204 -77.52 4.95 12.50
CA GLY A 204 -76.47 4.20 11.82
C GLY A 204 -75.23 4.01 12.70
N GLU A 205 -74.59 2.85 12.56
CA GLU A 205 -73.41 2.48 13.35
C GLU A 205 -72.34 3.60 13.30
N PRO A 206 -71.70 3.93 14.44
CA PRO A 206 -70.63 4.92 14.45
C PRO A 206 -69.53 4.56 13.44
N GLY A 207 -69.31 5.43 12.46
CA GLY A 207 -68.27 5.23 11.45
C GLY A 207 -66.90 4.99 12.08
N GLN A 208 -66.14 4.04 11.53
CA GLN A 208 -64.85 3.61 12.10
C GLN A 208 -63.93 4.81 12.36
N SER A 209 -63.41 4.91 13.60
CA SER A 209 -62.57 6.04 14.02
C SER A 209 -61.32 6.15 13.14
N ILE A 210 -61.17 7.31 12.50
CA ILE A 210 -60.01 7.66 11.66
C ILE A 210 -58.87 8.17 12.54
N SER A 211 -57.63 7.81 12.19
CA SER A 211 -56.45 8.11 13.02
C SER A 211 -55.22 8.43 12.17
N ALA A 212 -54.43 9.39 12.65
CA ALA A 212 -53.18 9.81 12.00
C ALA A 212 -52.13 8.69 12.01
N PRO A 213 -51.23 8.63 11.01
CA PRO A 213 -50.19 7.59 10.97
C PRO A 213 -49.25 7.66 12.18
N LYS A 214 -49.01 6.52 12.83
CA LYS A 214 -47.98 6.32 13.86
C LYS A 214 -46.91 5.39 13.29
N VAL A 215 -45.64 5.81 13.31
CA VAL A 215 -44.51 5.03 12.77
C VAL A 215 -43.61 4.53 13.90
N ASP A 216 -43.26 3.25 13.84
CA ASP A 216 -42.12 2.71 14.55
C ASP A 216 -41.19 1.92 13.61
N VAL A 217 -39.92 1.81 13.97
CA VAL A 217 -38.88 1.18 13.15
C VAL A 217 -37.91 0.45 14.06
N SER A 218 -37.66 -0.83 13.74
CA SER A 218 -36.71 -1.67 14.45
C SER A 218 -35.65 -2.27 13.50
N PRO A 219 -34.36 -2.27 13.87
CA PRO A 219 -33.78 -1.57 15.02
C PRO A 219 -33.64 -0.05 14.77
N ALA A 220 -33.56 0.77 15.83
CA ALA A 220 -33.39 2.22 15.70
C ALA A 220 -32.01 2.64 15.13
N SER A 221 -31.00 1.80 15.33
CA SER A 221 -29.70 1.87 14.65
C SER A 221 -29.18 0.45 14.43
N HIS A 222 -28.36 0.27 13.41
CA HIS A 222 -27.76 -1.03 13.09
C HIS A 222 -26.32 -0.85 12.66
N THR A 223 -25.46 -1.75 13.15
CA THR A 223 -24.03 -1.78 12.85
C THR A 223 -23.69 -3.18 12.36
N ILE A 224 -23.14 -3.27 11.15
CA ILE A 224 -22.78 -4.53 10.49
C ILE A 224 -21.38 -4.43 9.90
N THR A 225 -20.77 -5.56 9.55
CA THR A 225 -19.51 -5.56 8.79
C THR A 225 -19.75 -5.57 7.28
N GLU A 226 -18.76 -5.10 6.52
CA GLU A 226 -18.79 -5.06 5.06
C GLU A 226 -19.10 -6.44 4.43
N ASN A 227 -19.94 -6.45 3.39
CA ASN A 227 -20.57 -7.61 2.74
C ASN A 227 -21.70 -8.31 3.53
N GLN A 228 -22.03 -7.91 4.76
CA GLN A 228 -23.24 -8.41 5.43
C GLN A 228 -24.52 -7.79 4.85
N THR A 229 -25.68 -8.29 5.30
CA THR A 229 -27.00 -7.74 4.93
C THR A 229 -27.62 -7.02 6.12
N ALA A 230 -27.86 -5.71 6.00
CA ALA A 230 -28.66 -4.97 6.98
C ALA A 230 -30.15 -5.12 6.67
N THR A 231 -30.99 -5.24 7.70
CA THR A 231 -32.45 -5.24 7.57
C THR A 231 -33.05 -4.26 8.59
N PHE A 232 -33.94 -3.40 8.14
CA PHE A 232 -34.80 -2.58 9.00
C PHE A 232 -36.28 -2.87 8.69
N SER A 233 -37.10 -3.00 9.72
CA SER A 233 -38.54 -3.24 9.61
C SER A 233 -39.31 -2.01 10.11
N CYS A 234 -40.24 -1.50 9.31
CA CYS A 234 -41.08 -0.36 9.66
C CYS A 234 -42.54 -0.78 9.89
N SER A 235 -43.04 -0.57 11.10
CA SER A 235 -44.47 -0.68 11.42
C SER A 235 -45.13 0.71 11.29
N ALA A 236 -46.35 0.72 10.76
CA ALA A 236 -47.10 1.95 10.56
C ALA A 236 -48.60 1.70 10.81
N ASP A 237 -49.06 2.19 11.95
CA ASP A 237 -50.46 2.10 12.38
C ASP A 237 -51.23 3.36 11.94
N GLY A 238 -52.55 3.25 11.80
CA GLY A 238 -53.44 4.36 11.43
C GLY A 238 -54.65 3.86 10.63
N ASN A 239 -55.73 4.64 10.64
CA ASN A 239 -56.95 4.33 9.89
C ASN A 239 -57.36 5.53 9.01
N PRO A 240 -57.43 5.39 7.67
CA PRO A 240 -57.06 4.23 6.86
C PRO A 240 -55.57 3.84 6.95
N LYS A 241 -55.28 2.55 6.75
CA LYS A 241 -53.94 1.96 6.86
C LYS A 241 -52.92 2.73 6.02
N PRO A 242 -51.84 3.29 6.62
CA PRO A 242 -50.92 4.15 5.89
C PRO A 242 -50.02 3.37 4.91
N ARG A 243 -49.66 4.02 3.81
CA ARG A 243 -48.63 3.54 2.87
C ARG A 243 -47.24 3.84 3.43
N VAL A 244 -46.44 2.81 3.64
CA VAL A 244 -45.02 2.90 4.01
C VAL A 244 -44.15 3.12 2.77
N THR A 245 -43.10 3.92 2.94
CA THR A 245 -42.04 4.20 1.96
C THR A 245 -40.71 4.38 2.67
N TRP A 246 -39.60 4.02 2.01
CA TRP A 246 -38.24 4.15 2.53
C TRP A 246 -37.42 5.11 1.67
N SER A 247 -36.59 5.95 2.31
CA SER A 247 -35.59 6.75 1.61
C SER A 247 -34.23 6.76 2.33
N LYS A 248 -33.15 6.94 1.59
CA LYS A 248 -31.81 7.23 2.11
C LYS A 248 -31.60 8.74 2.16
N MET A 249 -31.13 9.26 3.28
CA MET A 249 -30.75 10.66 3.43
C MET A 249 -29.34 10.85 2.86
N SER A 250 -29.25 11.56 1.74
CA SER A 250 -28.00 11.96 1.09
C SER A 250 -27.79 13.47 1.23
N GLY A 251 -26.56 13.96 1.01
CA GLY A 251 -26.24 15.39 1.14
C GLY A 251 -27.01 16.31 0.17
N THR A 252 -27.61 15.75 -0.88
CA THR A 252 -28.44 16.47 -1.88
C THR A 252 -29.95 16.22 -1.71
N GLY A 253 -30.38 15.45 -0.71
CA GLY A 253 -31.79 15.18 -0.42
C GLY A 253 -32.11 13.71 -0.11
N GLN A 254 -33.40 13.38 -0.06
CA GLN A 254 -33.90 12.01 0.14
C GLN A 254 -33.95 11.25 -1.19
N VAL A 255 -33.30 10.09 -1.25
CA VAL A 255 -33.36 9.16 -2.40
C VAL A 255 -34.30 8.01 -2.05
N ASN A 256 -35.37 7.81 -2.82
CA ASN A 256 -36.34 6.73 -2.59
C ASN A 256 -35.71 5.35 -2.80
N MET A 257 -36.04 4.40 -1.93
CA MET A 257 -35.51 3.03 -1.92
C MET A 257 -36.61 1.99 -2.18
N ASN A 258 -36.28 0.91 -2.89
CA ASN A 258 -37.17 -0.22 -3.13
C ASN A 258 -37.28 -1.10 -1.87
N GLY A 259 -38.18 -0.75 -0.96
CA GLY A 259 -38.59 -1.60 0.16
C GLY A 259 -39.65 -2.62 -0.25
N HIS A 260 -39.54 -3.84 0.28
CA HIS A 260 -40.56 -4.89 0.14
C HIS A 260 -41.14 -5.23 1.52
N ASP A 261 -42.45 -5.43 1.59
CA ASP A 261 -43.18 -5.85 2.80
C ASP A 261 -42.89 -4.97 4.02
N ASN A 262 -42.86 -3.65 3.80
CA ASN A 262 -42.45 -2.58 4.72
C ASN A 262 -41.00 -2.66 5.25
N THR A 263 -40.20 -3.64 4.81
CA THR A 263 -38.78 -3.78 5.17
C THR A 263 -37.86 -3.08 4.18
N LEU A 264 -36.70 -2.66 4.67
CA LEU A 264 -35.55 -2.23 3.88
C LEU A 264 -34.42 -3.23 4.09
N GLN A 265 -34.05 -3.98 3.04
CA GLN A 265 -32.90 -4.88 3.03
C GLN A 265 -31.77 -4.28 2.17
N ILE A 266 -30.59 -4.12 2.76
CA ILE A 266 -29.38 -3.66 2.08
C ILE A 266 -28.40 -4.85 2.08
N LYS A 267 -28.31 -5.55 0.95
CA LYS A 267 -27.52 -6.78 0.78
C LYS A 267 -26.12 -6.45 0.29
N ASN A 268 -25.13 -7.25 0.70
CA ASN A 268 -23.71 -7.06 0.40
C ASN A 268 -23.23 -5.62 0.72
N ALA A 269 -23.62 -5.11 1.89
CA ALA A 269 -23.48 -3.70 2.23
C ALA A 269 -22.01 -3.24 2.23
N THR A 270 -21.76 -2.08 1.63
CA THR A 270 -20.45 -1.43 1.53
C THR A 270 -20.34 -0.25 2.49
N TYR A 271 -19.15 0.28 2.71
CA TYR A 271 -18.99 1.53 3.49
C TYR A 271 -19.94 2.66 3.02
N ASN A 272 -20.15 2.79 1.69
CA ASN A 272 -21.01 3.81 1.08
C ASN A 272 -22.50 3.65 1.45
N ASP A 273 -22.90 2.50 1.99
CA ASP A 273 -24.26 2.23 2.46
C ASP A 273 -24.51 2.73 3.88
N SER A 274 -23.45 3.11 4.61
CA SER A 274 -23.58 3.85 5.87
C SER A 274 -24.35 5.17 5.68
N GLY A 275 -25.15 5.56 6.68
CA GLY A 275 -25.92 6.79 6.65
C GLY A 275 -27.23 6.72 7.41
N SER A 276 -28.03 7.78 7.29
CA SER A 276 -29.38 7.85 7.86
C SER A 276 -30.41 7.42 6.82
N TYR A 277 -31.35 6.58 7.23
CA TYR A 277 -32.47 6.10 6.42
C TYR A 277 -33.78 6.51 7.11
N VAL A 278 -34.78 6.88 6.33
CA VAL A 278 -36.08 7.35 6.83
C VAL A 278 -37.17 6.42 6.35
N CYS A 279 -37.93 5.85 7.28
CA CYS A 279 -39.25 5.31 6.97
C CYS A 279 -40.26 6.46 7.05
N MET A 280 -41.06 6.65 5.99
CA MET A 280 -42.17 7.59 5.94
C MET A 280 -43.47 6.82 5.68
N ALA A 281 -44.46 7.03 6.54
CA ALA A 281 -45.82 6.52 6.40
C ALA A 281 -46.79 7.67 6.05
N THR A 282 -47.63 7.47 5.04
CA THR A 282 -48.61 8.46 4.55
C THR A 282 -50.01 7.86 4.54
N SER A 283 -51.00 8.57 5.08
CA SER A 283 -52.43 8.30 4.93
C SER A 283 -53.17 9.59 4.58
N ILE A 284 -54.49 9.53 4.38
CA ILE A 284 -55.33 10.73 4.19
C ILE A 284 -55.28 11.67 5.41
N MET A 285 -55.02 11.12 6.60
CA MET A 285 -54.85 11.88 7.85
C MET A 285 -53.43 12.43 8.06
N GLY A 286 -52.60 12.50 7.02
CA GLY A 286 -51.30 13.14 7.04
C GLY A 286 -50.10 12.18 6.93
N LYS A 287 -48.96 12.59 7.46
CA LYS A 287 -47.67 11.88 7.36
C LYS A 287 -46.99 11.78 8.71
N ALA A 288 -46.33 10.64 8.95
CA ALA A 288 -45.37 10.46 10.04
C ALA A 288 -44.11 9.79 9.49
N GLN A 289 -42.97 10.01 10.14
CA GLN A 289 -41.70 9.43 9.72
C GLN A 289 -40.80 9.14 10.92
N LYS A 290 -39.89 8.17 10.77
CA LYS A 290 -38.86 7.85 11.75
C LYS A 290 -37.53 7.58 11.05
N THR A 291 -36.47 8.18 11.57
CA THR A 291 -35.10 8.05 11.06
C THR A 291 -34.35 6.99 11.83
N VAL A 292 -33.60 6.15 11.12
CA VAL A 292 -32.68 5.14 11.66
C VAL A 292 -31.30 5.28 11.05
N LYS A 293 -30.26 4.79 11.75
CA LYS A 293 -28.86 4.91 11.30
C LYS A 293 -28.27 3.54 10.98
N LEU A 294 -27.74 3.37 9.77
CA LEU A 294 -26.88 2.26 9.39
C LEU A 294 -25.42 2.68 9.49
N THR A 295 -24.58 1.82 10.05
CA THR A 295 -23.12 1.95 10.07
C THR A 295 -22.50 0.66 9.54
N VAL A 296 -21.77 0.74 8.43
CA VAL A 296 -21.05 -0.40 7.85
C VAL A 296 -19.58 -0.29 8.21
N GLU A 297 -19.09 -1.27 8.96
CA GLU A 297 -17.74 -1.32 9.49
C GLU A 297 -16.84 -2.18 8.60
N ALA A 298 -15.63 -1.69 8.32
CA ALA A 298 -14.70 -2.29 7.37
C ALA A 298 -13.34 -2.56 8.02
N PRO A 299 -12.74 -3.75 7.86
CA PRO A 299 -11.42 -4.07 8.38
C PRO A 299 -10.32 -3.26 7.65
N PRO A 300 -9.09 -3.17 8.20
CA PRO A 300 -8.02 -2.39 7.60
C PRO A 300 -7.56 -2.98 6.27
N ARG A 301 -7.63 -2.20 5.18
CA ARG A 301 -7.13 -2.55 3.84
C ARG A 301 -6.20 -1.46 3.31
N PHE A 302 -5.01 -1.83 2.82
CA PHE A 302 -4.06 -0.84 2.29
C PHE A 302 -4.59 -0.16 1.02
N ILE A 303 -4.41 1.16 0.95
CA ILE A 303 -4.61 1.99 -0.26
C ILE A 303 -3.27 2.19 -0.95
N HIS A 304 -2.24 2.52 -0.17
CA HIS A 304 -0.87 2.69 -0.62
C HIS A 304 0.06 1.83 0.23
N THR A 305 0.79 0.93 -0.42
CA THR A 305 1.85 0.11 0.19
C THR A 305 3.24 0.63 -0.22
N PRO A 306 4.26 0.54 0.65
CA PRO A 306 5.63 0.83 0.26
C PRO A 306 6.15 -0.20 -0.76
N ALA A 307 7.21 0.15 -1.50
CA ALA A 307 7.93 -0.80 -2.35
C ALA A 307 8.62 -1.89 -1.49
N ARG A 308 8.79 -3.11 -2.03
CA ARG A 308 9.49 -4.20 -1.32
C ARG A 308 10.91 -3.82 -0.87
N LEU A 309 11.60 -3.02 -1.68
CA LEU A 309 12.92 -2.48 -1.41
C LEU A 309 12.87 -0.96 -1.65
N THR A 310 13.26 -0.18 -0.65
CA THR A 310 13.40 1.27 -0.75
C THR A 310 14.86 1.63 -0.50
N LYS A 311 15.54 2.12 -1.54
CA LYS A 311 16.89 2.71 -1.41
C LYS A 311 16.78 4.08 -0.75
N VAL A 312 17.54 4.31 0.31
CA VAL A 312 17.58 5.59 1.04
C VAL A 312 19.00 6.14 0.97
N PRO A 313 19.23 7.33 0.38
CA PRO A 313 20.57 7.92 0.29
C PRO A 313 21.20 8.08 1.69
N ALA A 314 22.49 7.76 1.80
CA ALA A 314 23.20 7.72 3.06
C ALA A 314 23.07 9.00 3.90
N ASN A 315 22.58 8.88 5.15
CA ASN A 315 22.33 9.95 6.12
C ASN A 315 21.33 11.03 5.68
N SER A 316 20.53 10.77 4.65
CA SER A 316 19.37 11.61 4.30
C SER A 316 18.15 11.32 5.19
N VAL A 317 16.99 11.88 4.85
CA VAL A 317 15.70 11.58 5.51
C VAL A 317 15.00 10.46 4.74
N ALA A 318 14.77 9.30 5.38
CA ALA A 318 13.90 8.28 4.81
C ALA A 318 12.44 8.75 4.87
N SER A 319 11.68 8.63 3.79
CA SER A 319 10.25 8.93 3.74
C SER A 319 9.49 7.81 3.06
N VAL A 320 8.68 7.07 3.84
CA VAL A 320 8.12 5.78 3.43
C VAL A 320 6.60 5.81 3.59
N ARG A 321 5.88 5.98 2.48
CA ARG A 321 4.42 6.11 2.48
C ARG A 321 3.75 4.75 2.71
N CYS A 322 2.81 4.70 3.65
CA CYS A 322 1.92 3.56 3.87
C CYS A 322 0.56 4.09 4.36
N GLN A 323 -0.53 3.66 3.73
CA GLN A 323 -1.89 4.15 4.03
C GLN A 323 -2.90 3.01 3.97
N ALA A 324 -3.83 2.97 4.91
CA ALA A 324 -4.94 2.04 4.91
C ALA A 324 -6.29 2.74 5.08
N PHE A 325 -7.31 2.19 4.43
CA PHE A 325 -8.72 2.44 4.68
C PHE A 325 -9.24 1.47 5.72
N GLY A 326 -10.27 1.86 6.47
CA GLY A 326 -11.04 1.01 7.37
C GLY A 326 -12.08 1.85 8.10
N PHE A 327 -13.11 1.22 8.64
CA PHE A 327 -14.08 1.89 9.49
C PHE A 327 -14.39 1.04 10.74
N PRO A 328 -14.11 1.50 11.98
CA PRO A 328 -13.47 2.78 12.33
C PRO A 328 -12.08 2.97 11.69
N PRO A 329 -11.62 4.22 11.49
CA PRO A 329 -10.34 4.52 10.85
C PRO A 329 -9.17 3.76 11.51
N PRO A 330 -8.28 3.11 10.72
CA PRO A 330 -7.22 2.29 11.28
C PRO A 330 -6.06 3.12 11.82
N THR A 331 -5.56 2.74 13.00
CA THR A 331 -4.30 3.25 13.54
C THR A 331 -3.14 2.68 12.73
N MET A 332 -2.26 3.56 12.25
CA MET A 332 -1.06 3.21 11.50
C MET A 332 0.14 3.14 12.45
N VAL A 333 0.79 1.98 12.54
CA VAL A 333 1.95 1.73 13.40
C VAL A 333 3.11 1.22 12.54
N TRP A 334 4.33 1.64 12.86
CA TRP A 334 5.55 1.12 12.25
C TRP A 334 6.45 0.46 13.28
N SER A 335 7.06 -0.67 12.90
CA SER A 335 8.10 -1.38 13.66
C SER A 335 9.26 -1.74 12.74
N ARG A 336 10.43 -2.02 13.31
CA ARG A 336 11.51 -2.74 12.62
C ARG A 336 11.48 -4.17 13.14
N GLU A 337 11.20 -5.12 12.25
CA GLU A 337 10.79 -6.48 12.65
C GLU A 337 9.64 -6.41 13.68
N PHE A 338 9.84 -6.97 14.88
CA PHE A 338 8.89 -6.93 16.00
C PHE A 338 9.14 -5.79 17.01
N VAL A 339 10.17 -4.96 16.79
CA VAL A 339 10.63 -3.94 17.76
C VAL A 339 10.06 -2.56 17.40
N PRO A 340 9.51 -1.79 18.37
CA PRO A 340 9.13 -0.40 18.16
C PRO A 340 10.30 0.46 17.64
N LEU A 341 9.99 1.49 16.86
CA LEU A 341 11.03 2.36 16.30
C LEU A 341 11.65 3.28 17.37
N PRO A 342 12.96 3.63 17.26
CA PRO A 342 13.60 4.55 18.19
C PRO A 342 12.93 5.93 18.20
N GLN A 343 12.58 6.40 19.39
CA GLN A 343 12.00 7.73 19.58
C GLN A 343 13.02 8.84 19.26
N GLY A 344 12.54 10.06 19.00
CA GLY A 344 13.37 11.23 18.67
C GLY A 344 13.81 11.34 17.20
N ARG A 345 14.28 10.24 16.57
CA ARG A 345 14.64 10.24 15.12
C ARG A 345 13.53 9.79 14.17
N THR A 346 12.50 9.12 14.68
CA THR A 346 11.39 8.61 13.86
C THR A 346 10.09 9.35 14.14
N ASN A 347 9.32 9.61 13.09
CA ASN A 347 8.02 10.28 13.16
C ASN A 347 7.04 9.59 12.19
N ILE A 348 5.79 9.41 12.60
CA ILE A 348 4.72 8.81 11.79
C ILE A 348 3.65 9.88 11.58
N THR A 349 3.47 10.30 10.33
CA THR A 349 2.46 11.30 9.97
C THR A 349 1.04 10.76 10.20
N LYS A 350 0.05 11.66 10.35
CA LYS A 350 -1.39 11.28 10.38
C LYS A 350 -1.82 10.43 9.18
N ASN A 351 -1.13 10.55 8.04
CA ASN A 351 -1.36 9.79 6.81
C ASN A 351 -0.46 8.54 6.71
N GLY A 352 -0.01 7.97 7.84
CA GLY A 352 0.72 6.70 7.93
C GLY A 352 2.14 6.67 7.33
N THR A 353 2.61 7.75 6.72
CA THR A 353 4.00 7.87 6.22
C THR A 353 4.97 7.88 7.39
N LEU A 354 5.95 6.96 7.37
CA LEU A 354 7.11 6.95 8.26
C LEU A 354 8.19 7.91 7.74
N ILE A 355 8.75 8.70 8.65
CA ILE A 355 9.88 9.58 8.44
C ILE A 355 11.00 9.15 9.41
N ILE A 356 12.23 8.98 8.91
CA ILE A 356 13.43 8.71 9.72
C ILE A 356 14.49 9.76 9.38
N THR A 357 14.96 10.52 10.37
CA THR A 357 16.03 11.51 10.17
C THR A 357 17.43 10.88 10.32
N ASN A 358 18.38 11.40 9.55
CA ASN A 358 19.77 10.97 9.50
C ASN A 358 19.91 9.44 9.34
N PHE A 359 19.32 8.89 8.27
CA PHE A 359 19.24 7.44 8.04
C PHE A 359 20.64 6.83 7.84
N GLY A 360 21.15 6.14 8.86
CA GLY A 360 22.50 5.56 8.89
C GLY A 360 22.57 4.13 8.34
N PRO A 361 23.78 3.55 8.22
CA PRO A 361 23.94 2.17 7.73
C PRO A 361 23.22 1.18 8.67
N LEU A 362 23.30 1.43 9.98
CA LEU A 362 22.63 0.66 11.05
C LEU A 362 21.10 0.79 11.06
N ASP A 363 20.52 1.75 10.34
CA ASP A 363 19.07 1.86 10.14
C ASP A 363 18.57 0.94 9.02
N SER A 364 19.46 0.38 8.18
CA SER A 364 19.08 -0.62 7.17
C SER A 364 18.40 -1.84 7.80
N GLY A 365 17.40 -2.40 7.13
CA GLY A 365 16.68 -3.58 7.61
C GLY A 365 15.24 -3.65 7.11
N THR A 366 14.48 -4.60 7.66
CA THR A 366 13.08 -4.83 7.27
C THR A 366 12.13 -4.13 8.23
N TYR A 367 11.35 -3.19 7.71
CA TYR A 367 10.35 -2.42 8.41
C TYR A 367 8.96 -2.96 8.10
N GLN A 368 8.11 -3.04 9.12
CA GLN A 368 6.70 -3.38 8.99
C GLN A 368 5.85 -2.13 9.17
N CYS A 369 4.95 -1.89 8.22
CA CYS A 369 3.79 -1.03 8.43
C CYS A 369 2.59 -1.90 8.80
N LYS A 370 1.94 -1.61 9.92
CA LYS A 370 0.74 -2.30 10.41
C LYS A 370 -0.41 -1.31 10.54
N ALA A 371 -1.55 -1.63 9.92
CA ALA A 371 -2.81 -0.91 10.06
C ALA A 371 -3.76 -1.74 10.92
N SER A 372 -4.37 -1.16 11.95
CA SER A 372 -5.23 -1.88 12.91
C SER A 372 -6.48 -1.10 13.29
N ASN A 373 -7.64 -1.77 13.32
CA ASN A 373 -8.85 -1.26 13.98
C ASN A 373 -9.52 -2.40 14.77
N LYS A 374 -10.72 -2.17 15.34
CA LYS A 374 -11.43 -3.18 16.15
C LYS A 374 -11.89 -4.44 15.40
N LEU A 375 -11.84 -4.45 14.06
CA LEU A 375 -12.18 -5.62 13.24
C LEU A 375 -10.97 -6.48 12.85
N GLY A 376 -9.74 -6.02 13.13
CA GLY A 376 -8.51 -6.77 12.84
C GLY A 376 -7.34 -5.87 12.47
N SER A 377 -6.30 -6.48 11.89
CA SER A 377 -5.11 -5.77 11.43
C SER A 377 -4.53 -6.35 10.15
N ALA A 378 -4.02 -5.50 9.27
CA ALA A 378 -3.24 -5.86 8.10
C ALA A 378 -1.81 -5.32 8.22
N ASN A 379 -0.82 -6.03 7.71
CA ASN A 379 0.59 -5.64 7.74
C ASN A 379 1.26 -5.80 6.37
N VAL A 380 2.25 -4.94 6.10
CA VAL A 380 3.08 -4.97 4.88
C VAL A 380 4.54 -4.70 5.23
N LEU A 381 5.46 -5.37 4.54
CA LEU A 381 6.90 -5.29 4.78
C LEU A 381 7.60 -4.51 3.66
N THR A 382 8.62 -3.72 4.04
CA THR A 382 9.55 -3.05 3.14
C THR A 382 10.96 -3.12 3.71
N THR A 383 11.95 -3.46 2.89
CA THR A 383 13.36 -3.36 3.27
C THR A 383 13.87 -1.96 2.94
N LEU A 384 14.32 -1.23 3.95
CA LEU A 384 15.04 0.02 3.76
C LEU A 384 16.54 -0.30 3.64
N HIS A 385 17.17 0.18 2.58
CA HIS A 385 18.57 -0.09 2.27
C HIS A 385 19.35 1.22 2.14
N TYR A 386 20.35 1.41 3.01
CA TYR A 386 21.29 2.53 2.98
C TYR A 386 22.09 2.52 1.69
N ASP A 387 21.93 3.57 0.88
CA ASP A 387 22.54 3.70 -0.43
C ASP A 387 23.65 4.75 -0.41
N GLU A 388 24.90 4.28 -0.33
CA GLU A 388 26.12 5.10 -0.42
C GLU A 388 26.38 5.63 -1.85
N GLN A 389 25.77 5.01 -2.87
CA GLN A 389 26.03 5.29 -4.28
C GLN A 389 25.10 6.39 -4.81
N ALA A 390 23.92 6.56 -4.21
CA ALA A 390 22.96 7.63 -4.47
C ALA A 390 23.45 9.06 -4.15
N LEU A 391 24.70 9.22 -3.71
CA LEU A 391 25.41 10.49 -3.48
C LEU A 391 26.34 10.90 -4.63
N GLN A 392 26.54 10.05 -5.63
CA GLN A 392 27.58 10.26 -6.64
C GLN A 392 27.07 11.03 -7.86
N ILE A 393 27.84 12.04 -8.27
CA ILE A 393 27.69 12.70 -9.57
C ILE A 393 27.74 11.62 -10.68
N ALA A 394 26.72 11.60 -11.53
CA ALA A 394 26.56 10.64 -12.64
C ALA A 394 27.44 10.97 -13.87
N SER A 395 28.71 11.28 -13.59
CA SER A 395 29.74 11.68 -14.55
C SER A 395 30.33 10.48 -15.29
N THR A 396 30.46 10.61 -16.61
CA THR A 396 31.24 9.68 -17.44
C THR A 396 32.74 9.90 -17.27
N ILE A 397 33.20 11.14 -17.07
CA ILE A 397 34.60 11.48 -16.78
C ILE A 397 35.09 10.80 -15.49
N LEU A 398 34.21 10.67 -14.49
CA LEU A 398 34.51 10.02 -13.20
C LEU A 398 34.07 8.56 -13.13
N ALA A 399 33.64 7.95 -14.25
CA ALA A 399 33.25 6.55 -14.26
C ALA A 399 34.47 5.64 -13.93
N GLY A 400 34.26 4.62 -13.10
CA GLY A 400 35.32 3.70 -12.66
C GLY A 400 36.30 4.25 -11.61
N ASN A 401 36.53 5.57 -11.52
CA ASN A 401 37.49 6.14 -10.57
C ASN A 401 36.83 6.59 -9.24
N LEU A 402 36.87 5.72 -8.23
CA LEU A 402 36.28 5.98 -6.91
C LEU A 402 37.04 7.04 -6.09
N ASP A 403 38.37 7.18 -6.23
CA ASP A 403 39.12 8.23 -5.52
C ASP A 403 38.73 9.61 -6.05
N TYR A 404 38.70 9.81 -7.38
CA TYR A 404 38.32 11.11 -7.96
C TYR A 404 36.90 11.52 -7.55
N LYS A 405 35.96 10.57 -7.49
CA LYS A 405 34.61 10.82 -6.94
C LYS A 405 34.65 11.22 -5.46
N SER A 406 35.42 10.51 -4.64
CA SER A 406 35.58 10.78 -3.21
C SER A 406 36.20 12.17 -2.97
N LYS A 407 37.26 12.52 -3.69
CA LYS A 407 37.94 13.82 -3.62
C LYS A 407 37.06 14.98 -4.08
N LEU A 408 36.37 14.84 -5.21
CA LEU A 408 35.43 15.88 -5.67
C LEU A 408 34.29 16.09 -4.68
N TYR A 409 33.73 15.01 -4.11
CA TYR A 409 32.71 15.10 -3.06
C TYR A 409 33.25 15.78 -1.78
N GLN A 410 34.48 15.47 -1.35
CA GLN A 410 35.16 16.18 -0.25
C GLN A 410 35.31 17.68 -0.53
N PHE A 411 35.61 18.08 -1.78
CA PHE A 411 35.73 19.48 -2.17
C PHE A 411 34.38 20.21 -2.24
N LEU A 412 33.31 19.54 -2.66
CA LEU A 412 31.95 20.10 -2.78
C LEU A 412 31.24 20.21 -1.43
N LYS A 413 31.42 19.25 -0.52
CA LYS A 413 30.69 19.15 0.77
C LYS A 413 30.61 20.46 1.58
N PRO A 414 31.66 21.31 1.68
CA PRO A 414 31.56 22.60 2.39
C PRO A 414 30.66 23.64 1.71
N ALA A 415 30.38 23.53 0.41
CA ALA A 415 29.62 24.50 -0.37
C ALA A 415 28.16 24.10 -0.60
N VAL A 416 27.86 22.79 -0.73
CA VAL A 416 26.50 22.26 -0.98
C VAL A 416 25.97 21.37 0.15
N GLY A 417 26.68 21.29 1.27
CA GLY A 417 26.32 20.43 2.40
C GLY A 417 26.64 18.95 2.16
N SER A 418 26.14 18.09 3.06
CA SER A 418 26.52 16.67 3.09
C SER A 418 25.77 15.78 2.09
N HIS A 419 24.67 16.24 1.49
CA HIS A 419 23.79 15.35 0.68
C HIS A 419 23.28 15.97 -0.62
N PRO A 420 24.16 16.50 -1.50
CA PRO A 420 23.74 17.11 -2.75
C PRO A 420 23.20 16.08 -3.76
N GLN A 421 21.99 16.30 -4.29
CA GLN A 421 21.48 15.56 -5.44
C GLN A 421 21.93 16.24 -6.73
N TRP A 422 22.86 15.61 -7.46
CA TRP A 422 23.46 16.18 -8.66
C TRP A 422 22.73 15.74 -9.93
N VAL A 423 22.06 16.69 -10.59
CA VAL A 423 21.33 16.48 -11.85
C VAL A 423 22.22 16.89 -13.03
N LEU A 424 22.31 16.03 -14.06
CA LEU A 424 23.07 16.34 -15.27
C LEU A 424 22.43 17.52 -16.01
N CYS A 425 23.18 18.62 -16.12
CA CYS A 425 22.79 19.80 -16.84
C CYS A 425 23.14 19.67 -18.33
N TYR A 426 24.44 19.51 -18.60
CA TYR A 426 25.04 19.48 -19.92
C TYR A 426 26.16 18.43 -19.96
N ARG A 427 26.38 17.87 -21.14
CA ARG A 427 27.45 16.92 -21.49
C ARG A 427 27.71 17.15 -22.96
N ALA A 428 28.92 17.54 -23.32
CA ALA A 428 29.21 18.02 -24.67
C ALA A 428 29.09 16.89 -25.71
N SER A 429 29.58 15.69 -25.39
CA SER A 429 29.47 14.52 -26.28
C SER A 429 28.02 14.12 -26.63
N SER A 430 27.07 14.28 -25.71
CA SER A 430 25.68 13.79 -25.89
C SER A 430 24.66 14.89 -26.21
N HIS A 431 25.02 16.16 -26.06
CA HIS A 431 24.12 17.29 -26.37
C HIS A 431 24.62 18.15 -27.53
N GLY A 432 25.90 18.04 -27.91
CA GLY A 432 26.56 18.92 -28.88
C GLY A 432 27.40 19.99 -28.19
N TRP A 433 28.44 20.45 -28.91
CA TRP A 433 29.56 21.23 -28.35
C TRP A 433 29.42 22.75 -28.40
N ALA A 434 28.29 23.27 -28.92
CA ALA A 434 28.07 24.71 -29.02
C ALA A 434 27.71 25.34 -27.67
N ALA A 435 28.28 26.51 -27.38
CA ALA A 435 28.00 27.31 -26.18
C ALA A 435 26.49 27.64 -26.05
N SER A 436 25.81 27.86 -27.18
CA SER A 436 24.37 28.08 -27.26
C SER A 436 23.50 26.86 -26.88
N ILE A 437 24.09 25.66 -26.77
CA ILE A 437 23.43 24.45 -26.24
C ILE A 437 23.70 24.33 -24.73
N PHE A 438 24.91 24.65 -24.29
CA PHE A 438 25.25 24.76 -22.87
C PHE A 438 24.35 25.77 -22.14
N HIS A 439 24.30 27.03 -22.60
CA HIS A 439 23.47 28.07 -22.00
C HIS A 439 21.98 27.70 -21.97
N ARG A 440 21.44 27.16 -23.07
CA ARG A 440 20.03 26.70 -23.17
C ARG A 440 19.66 25.63 -22.14
N ARG A 441 20.63 24.91 -21.57
CA ARG A 441 20.42 23.87 -20.56
C ARG A 441 20.80 24.31 -19.14
N CYS A 442 21.76 25.22 -19.01
CA CYS A 442 22.41 25.55 -17.73
C CYS A 442 22.23 26.99 -17.24
N ASP A 443 21.64 27.88 -18.04
CA ASP A 443 21.20 29.18 -17.53
C ASP A 443 19.99 29.00 -16.59
N GLY A 444 19.93 29.83 -15.56
CA GLY A 444 18.99 29.68 -14.44
C GLY A 444 19.34 28.55 -13.46
N LYS A 445 20.35 27.70 -13.73
CA LYS A 445 20.80 26.65 -12.81
C LYS A 445 21.88 27.20 -11.88
N ARG A 446 21.65 27.08 -10.57
CA ARG A 446 22.60 27.49 -9.51
C ARG A 446 23.27 26.28 -8.86
N ASN A 447 24.32 26.53 -8.09
CA ASN A 447 25.13 25.49 -7.42
C ASN A 447 25.58 24.43 -8.42
N THR A 448 26.29 24.86 -9.46
CA THR A 448 26.74 24.00 -10.55
C THR A 448 28.18 23.55 -10.33
N VAL A 449 28.49 22.32 -10.76
CA VAL A 449 29.86 21.80 -10.86
C VAL A 449 30.14 21.41 -12.30
N SER A 450 31.23 21.93 -12.85
CA SER A 450 31.74 21.59 -14.17
C SER A 450 32.93 20.66 -14.03
N ILE A 451 32.98 19.61 -14.84
CA ILE A 451 34.02 18.58 -14.86
C ILE A 451 34.52 18.48 -16.31
N ILE A 452 35.83 18.63 -16.50
CA ILE A 452 36.50 18.71 -17.80
C ILE A 452 37.56 17.61 -17.85
N ARG A 453 37.67 16.92 -18.99
CA ARG A 453 38.73 15.94 -19.25
C ARG A 453 39.58 16.37 -20.46
N VAL A 454 40.89 16.32 -20.29
CA VAL A 454 41.89 16.58 -21.35
C VAL A 454 42.91 15.45 -21.31
N GLY A 455 42.77 14.47 -22.19
CA GLY A 455 43.54 13.22 -22.16
C GLY A 455 43.42 12.51 -20.81
N GLN A 456 44.53 12.52 -20.06
CA GLN A 456 44.67 11.95 -18.72
C GLN A 456 44.28 12.89 -17.58
N TYR A 457 44.16 14.20 -17.84
CA TYR A 457 43.93 15.22 -16.82
C TYR A 457 42.43 15.42 -16.57
N VAL A 458 42.07 15.65 -15.31
CA VAL A 458 40.69 15.84 -14.86
C VAL A 458 40.66 17.01 -13.89
N PHE A 459 39.93 18.06 -14.25
CA PHE A 459 39.82 19.30 -13.49
C PHE A 459 38.46 19.94 -13.71
N GLY A 460 38.21 21.09 -13.08
CA GLY A 460 36.97 21.82 -13.25
C GLY A 460 36.76 22.89 -12.19
N GLY A 461 35.51 23.27 -11.98
CA GLY A 461 35.14 24.27 -10.98
C GLY A 461 33.70 24.18 -10.53
N TYR A 462 33.41 24.83 -9.41
CA TYR A 462 32.09 24.95 -8.79
C TYR A 462 31.69 26.42 -8.67
N THR A 463 30.39 26.72 -8.82
CA THR A 463 29.82 28.05 -8.57
C THR A 463 28.39 27.99 -8.03
N ASP A 464 28.05 28.87 -7.08
CA ASP A 464 26.67 29.04 -6.59
C ASP A 464 25.84 30.05 -7.42
N ILE A 465 26.42 30.57 -8.50
CA ILE A 465 25.80 31.51 -9.45
C ILE A 465 25.36 30.76 -10.73
N SER A 466 24.41 31.35 -11.46
CA SER A 466 23.89 30.90 -12.76
C SER A 466 24.76 31.41 -13.92
N TRP A 467 24.83 30.64 -15.01
CA TRP A 467 25.73 30.92 -16.12
C TRP A 467 25.30 32.05 -17.05
N GLU A 468 24.01 32.41 -17.03
CA GLU A 468 23.33 33.56 -17.68
C GLU A 468 24.11 34.26 -18.81
N SER A 469 23.71 34.05 -20.06
CA SER A 469 24.34 34.61 -21.25
C SER A 469 24.26 36.15 -21.41
N SER A 470 24.08 36.93 -20.35
CA SER A 470 23.92 38.39 -20.37
C SER A 470 25.23 39.19 -20.52
N GLY A 471 26.38 38.52 -20.48
CA GLY A 471 27.69 39.17 -20.52
C GLY A 471 28.28 39.52 -19.14
N GLY A 472 29.61 39.65 -19.12
CA GLY A 472 30.39 40.22 -18.01
C GLY A 472 30.80 39.25 -16.90
N PHE A 473 31.58 39.76 -15.95
CA PHE A 473 31.98 39.03 -14.75
C PHE A 473 30.89 39.08 -13.67
N THR A 474 30.92 38.14 -12.71
CA THR A 474 29.95 38.14 -11.60
C THR A 474 30.56 37.61 -10.31
N SER A 475 30.20 38.27 -9.20
CA SER A 475 30.88 38.14 -7.91
C SER A 475 30.34 37.01 -7.02
N THR A 476 31.20 36.08 -6.63
CA THR A 476 30.95 35.14 -5.51
C THR A 476 32.23 34.82 -4.75
N SER A 477 32.10 34.54 -3.46
CA SER A 477 33.17 34.01 -2.59
C SER A 477 33.12 32.48 -2.43
N LYS A 478 32.10 31.81 -2.96
CA LYS A 478 31.92 30.34 -2.85
C LYS A 478 32.43 29.56 -4.05
N ALA A 479 32.75 30.23 -5.15
CA ALA A 479 33.33 29.58 -6.32
C ALA A 479 34.73 29.04 -6.02
N PHE A 480 35.05 27.90 -6.63
CA PHE A 480 36.37 27.27 -6.49
C PHE A 480 36.72 26.46 -7.73
N ILE A 481 38.01 26.41 -8.06
CA ILE A 481 38.58 25.51 -9.05
C ILE A 481 39.08 24.26 -8.34
N PHE A 482 39.09 23.11 -9.02
CA PHE A 482 39.68 21.88 -8.51
C PHE A 482 40.44 21.12 -9.60
N SER A 483 41.43 20.32 -9.17
CA SER A 483 42.06 19.31 -10.02
C SER A 483 42.05 17.96 -9.30
N LEU A 484 41.68 16.92 -10.03
CA LEU A 484 41.71 15.52 -9.60
C LEU A 484 42.91 14.78 -10.24
N ARG A 485 43.38 15.26 -11.39
CA ARG A 485 44.69 14.92 -11.99
C ARG A 485 45.20 16.09 -12.82
N ASN A 486 46.46 16.46 -12.57
CA ASN A 486 47.17 17.61 -13.12
C ASN A 486 48.48 17.18 -13.80
N ASN A 487 49.12 18.11 -14.51
CA ASN A 487 50.34 17.85 -15.29
C ASN A 487 51.60 17.61 -14.44
N GLU A 488 51.65 18.18 -13.24
CA GLU A 488 52.87 18.16 -12.40
C GLU A 488 52.90 17.01 -11.38
N GLY A 489 51.89 16.13 -11.39
CA GLY A 489 51.79 14.98 -10.47
C GLY A 489 51.43 15.35 -9.02
N LEU A 490 50.97 16.57 -8.77
CA LEU A 490 50.53 17.03 -7.45
C LEU A 490 49.28 16.24 -7.00
N ALA A 491 49.09 16.10 -5.69
CA ALA A 491 47.88 15.51 -5.12
C ALA A 491 46.62 16.29 -5.53
N PRO A 492 45.43 15.65 -5.59
CA PRO A 492 44.16 16.32 -5.88
C PRO A 492 43.95 17.55 -4.99
N PHE A 493 43.64 18.70 -5.59
CA PHE A 493 43.58 19.99 -4.89
C PHE A 493 42.30 20.78 -5.18
N LYS A 494 41.96 21.66 -4.22
CA LYS A 494 40.91 22.68 -4.31
C LYS A 494 41.55 24.05 -4.17
N SER A 495 41.13 24.99 -5.02
CA SER A 495 41.61 26.36 -5.10
C SER A 495 40.43 27.32 -4.96
N LEU A 496 40.50 28.23 -4.00
CA LEU A 496 39.40 29.15 -3.69
C LEU A 496 39.54 30.42 -4.52
N VAL A 497 38.40 31.05 -4.87
CA VAL A 497 38.41 32.37 -5.49
C VAL A 497 39.05 33.39 -4.53
N THR A 498 40.04 34.12 -5.03
CA THR A 498 40.74 35.19 -4.28
C THR A 498 40.23 36.57 -4.69
N VAL A 499 39.85 36.75 -5.96
CA VAL A 499 39.28 38.00 -6.48
C VAL A 499 37.81 37.77 -6.83
N SER A 500 36.96 37.79 -5.82
CA SER A 500 35.55 37.37 -5.88
C SER A 500 34.75 37.99 -7.03
N TYR A 501 34.94 39.28 -7.32
CA TYR A 501 34.30 40.00 -8.44
C TYR A 501 34.51 39.31 -9.80
N TYR A 502 35.67 38.69 -9.98
CA TYR A 502 36.07 37.98 -11.20
C TYR A 502 35.89 36.45 -11.09
N ALA A 503 35.06 35.95 -10.16
CA ALA A 503 34.87 34.51 -9.95
C ALA A 503 34.47 33.77 -11.23
N ILE A 504 33.46 34.28 -11.93
CA ILE A 504 32.85 33.67 -13.11
C ILE A 504 32.77 34.72 -14.22
N TYR A 505 33.07 34.32 -15.45
CA TYR A 505 32.76 35.10 -16.65
C TYR A 505 31.56 34.48 -17.36
N ARG A 506 30.63 35.34 -17.78
CA ARG A 506 29.40 34.95 -18.46
C ARG A 506 29.40 35.54 -19.86
N SER A 507 29.23 34.72 -20.89
CA SER A 507 29.17 35.16 -22.29
C SER A 507 28.60 34.07 -23.17
N SER A 508 27.63 34.40 -24.02
CA SER A 508 26.94 33.48 -24.93
C SER A 508 27.85 32.66 -25.87
N SER A 509 29.08 33.12 -26.10
CA SER A 509 30.10 32.48 -26.93
C SER A 509 31.04 31.53 -26.18
N TYR A 510 30.77 31.28 -24.89
CA TYR A 510 31.62 30.48 -24.00
C TYR A 510 30.84 29.35 -23.33
N GLY A 511 31.53 28.25 -23.02
CA GLY A 511 31.07 27.26 -22.07
C GLY A 511 31.38 27.68 -20.62
N PRO A 512 31.44 26.72 -19.67
CA PRO A 512 31.85 26.99 -18.30
C PRO A 512 33.19 27.74 -18.24
N THR A 513 33.16 28.95 -17.68
CA THR A 513 34.30 29.86 -17.64
C THR A 513 34.49 30.47 -16.25
N PHE A 514 35.66 30.23 -15.67
CA PHE A 514 36.05 30.64 -14.33
C PHE A 514 37.23 31.62 -14.41
N GLY A 515 37.13 32.73 -13.67
CA GLY A 515 38.25 33.65 -13.45
C GLY A 515 38.35 34.82 -14.43
N GLY A 516 38.87 35.95 -13.94
CA GLY A 516 39.06 37.20 -14.69
C GLY A 516 40.14 37.11 -15.76
N GLY A 517 41.18 36.34 -15.49
CA GLY A 517 42.23 36.01 -16.45
C GLY A 517 41.93 34.77 -17.28
N TYR A 518 40.69 34.25 -17.21
CA TYR A 518 40.30 32.95 -17.78
C TYR A 518 41.13 31.80 -17.16
N ASP A 519 41.09 31.70 -15.83
CA ASP A 519 41.69 30.61 -15.06
C ASP A 519 41.27 29.23 -15.61
N ILE A 520 40.01 29.10 -16.04
CA ILE A 520 39.52 28.07 -16.98
C ILE A 520 38.55 28.74 -17.98
N ALA A 521 38.73 28.52 -19.28
CA ALA A 521 37.75 28.86 -20.31
C ALA A 521 37.52 27.73 -21.31
N ILE A 522 36.25 27.39 -21.52
CA ILE A 522 35.79 26.53 -22.62
C ILE A 522 35.20 27.43 -23.71
N ILE A 523 35.71 27.34 -24.94
CA ILE A 523 35.22 28.12 -26.09
C ILE A 523 34.06 27.39 -26.79
N ASP A 524 33.23 28.12 -27.52
CA ASP A 524 32.26 27.53 -28.45
C ASP A 524 32.89 26.47 -29.38
N ASN A 525 32.18 25.36 -29.59
CA ASN A 525 32.59 24.23 -30.43
C ASN A 525 34.00 23.68 -30.10
N ALA A 526 34.35 23.63 -28.80
CA ALA A 526 35.67 23.31 -28.26
C ALA A 526 36.31 21.99 -28.75
N ASN A 527 35.54 21.03 -29.28
CA ASN A 527 36.06 19.78 -29.85
C ASN A 527 36.69 19.95 -31.24
N SER A 528 36.38 21.05 -31.95
CA SER A 528 36.85 21.33 -33.31
C SER A 528 38.00 22.35 -33.37
N ASN A 529 38.48 22.81 -32.21
CA ASN A 529 39.52 23.83 -32.11
C ASN A 529 40.36 23.67 -30.83
N THR A 530 41.49 24.38 -30.77
CA THR A 530 42.40 24.44 -29.61
C THR A 530 42.29 25.77 -28.85
N ASN A 531 41.16 26.49 -28.96
CA ASN A 531 41.03 27.83 -28.37
C ASN A 531 40.58 27.83 -26.91
N SER A 532 40.12 26.70 -26.36
CA SER A 532 39.92 26.57 -24.90
C SER A 532 41.26 26.67 -24.18
N TYR A 533 41.30 27.31 -23.00
CA TYR A 533 42.56 27.65 -22.34
C TYR A 533 42.45 27.76 -20.81
N THR A 534 43.59 27.62 -20.14
CA THR A 534 43.71 27.81 -18.68
C THR A 534 44.87 28.75 -18.36
N LEU A 535 44.58 29.91 -17.76
CA LEU A 535 45.58 30.78 -17.12
C LEU A 535 45.35 30.80 -15.61
N PHE A 536 45.49 29.63 -14.99
CA PHE A 536 45.16 29.41 -13.58
C PHE A 536 45.99 30.32 -12.67
N GLY A 537 45.41 30.79 -11.57
CA GLY A 537 46.09 31.69 -10.62
C GLY A 537 46.02 33.16 -10.98
N HIS A 538 44.94 33.61 -11.62
CA HIS A 538 44.64 35.04 -11.78
C HIS A 538 43.57 35.48 -10.77
N SER A 539 42.42 34.80 -10.74
CA SER A 539 41.32 35.13 -9.81
C SER A 539 41.10 34.05 -8.73
N TYR A 540 41.90 32.99 -8.75
CA TYR A 540 41.86 31.86 -7.82
C TYR A 540 43.23 31.64 -7.15
N SER A 541 43.28 31.05 -5.96
CA SER A 541 44.53 30.82 -5.24
C SER A 541 45.37 29.72 -5.89
N LEU A 542 46.66 29.97 -6.13
CA LEU A 542 47.59 28.92 -6.55
C LEU A 542 48.00 28.05 -5.35
N PRO A 543 47.80 26.71 -5.41
CA PRO A 543 48.49 25.77 -4.53
C PRO A 543 50.01 25.96 -4.55
N SER A 544 50.65 25.73 -3.41
CA SER A 544 52.12 25.69 -3.31
C SER A 544 52.70 24.54 -4.13
N GLY A 545 53.88 24.76 -4.71
CA GLY A 545 54.62 23.75 -5.48
C GLY A 545 54.32 23.67 -6.97
N ILE A 546 53.33 24.43 -7.49
CA ILE A 546 53.10 24.57 -8.94
C ILE A 546 54.27 25.29 -9.60
N LYS A 547 54.80 24.73 -10.68
CA LYS A 547 55.90 25.28 -11.50
C LYS A 547 55.38 26.08 -12.68
N ASP A 548 54.34 25.62 -13.37
CA ASP A 548 53.73 26.34 -14.49
C ASP A 548 52.20 26.37 -14.41
N ARG A 549 51.70 27.53 -14.00
CA ARG A 549 50.27 27.85 -13.91
C ARG A 549 49.51 27.80 -15.24
N LYS A 550 50.19 27.80 -16.39
CA LYS A 550 49.55 27.65 -17.72
C LYS A 550 49.28 26.20 -18.08
N THR A 551 50.14 25.26 -17.68
CA THR A 551 50.07 23.84 -18.10
C THR A 551 49.58 22.91 -17.01
N ILE A 552 49.59 23.33 -15.73
CA ILE A 552 49.19 22.49 -14.58
C ILE A 552 47.82 21.80 -14.76
N LEU A 553 46.79 22.46 -15.28
CA LEU A 553 45.44 21.88 -15.37
C LEU A 553 45.26 20.95 -16.58
N ALA A 554 45.61 21.41 -17.79
CA ALA A 554 45.30 20.72 -19.06
C ALA A 554 46.51 20.08 -19.76
N GLY A 555 47.73 20.21 -19.21
CA GLY A 555 48.98 19.85 -19.87
C GLY A 555 49.52 20.92 -20.83
N THR A 556 48.64 21.77 -21.37
CA THR A 556 48.95 22.87 -22.30
C THR A 556 48.18 24.14 -21.94
N PHE A 557 48.72 25.32 -22.27
CA PHE A 557 48.02 26.60 -22.10
C PHE A 557 46.68 26.63 -22.87
N LYS A 558 46.73 26.20 -24.12
CA LYS A 558 45.60 26.05 -25.05
C LYS A 558 45.34 24.57 -25.30
N PHE A 559 44.09 24.12 -25.29
CA PHE A 559 43.72 22.71 -25.33
C PHE A 559 42.39 22.46 -26.07
N THR A 560 42.17 21.19 -26.40
CA THR A 560 40.90 20.64 -26.89
C THR A 560 40.40 19.67 -25.82
N PRO A 561 39.25 19.92 -25.15
CA PRO A 561 38.67 18.99 -24.19
C PRO A 561 38.09 17.76 -24.88
N ASP A 562 38.30 16.58 -24.29
CA ASP A 562 37.68 15.33 -24.78
C ASP A 562 36.20 15.21 -24.36
N GLU A 563 35.86 15.80 -23.21
CA GLU A 563 34.50 15.86 -22.66
C GLU A 563 34.38 17.03 -21.69
N VAL A 564 33.19 17.65 -21.67
CA VAL A 564 32.80 18.65 -20.67
C VAL A 564 31.42 18.28 -20.14
N GLU A 565 31.35 17.92 -18.85
CA GLU A 565 30.10 17.64 -18.15
C GLU A 565 29.81 18.76 -17.13
N VAL A 566 28.54 19.15 -17.00
CA VAL A 566 28.09 20.12 -16.02
C VAL A 566 26.89 19.54 -15.30
N PHE A 567 26.90 19.58 -13.97
CA PHE A 567 25.82 19.15 -13.09
C PHE A 567 25.34 20.32 -12.25
N TYR A 568 24.09 20.31 -11.83
CA TYR A 568 23.52 21.30 -10.91
C TYR A 568 22.88 20.60 -9.70
N LEU A 569 22.75 21.31 -8.58
CA LEU A 569 22.04 20.83 -7.40
C LEU A 569 20.52 20.85 -7.64
N GLY A 570 19.92 19.66 -7.70
CA GLY A 570 18.51 19.42 -8.04
C GLY A 570 17.50 19.86 -6.99
#